data_AF-A0A2N3WMZ8-F1
#
_entry.id   AF-A0A2N3WMZ8-F1
#
_cell.length_a   1.000
_cell.length_b   1.000
_cell.length_c   1.000
_cell.angle_alpha   90.00
_cell.angle_beta   90.00
_cell.angle_gamma   90.00
#
_symmetry.space_group_name_H-M   'P 1'
#
loop_
_entity.id
_entity.type
_entity.pdbx_description
1 polymer ?
#
loop_
_entity_poly.entity_id
_entity_poly.type
_entity_poly.pdbx_seq_one_letter_code
_entity_poly.pdbx_strand_id
1 'polypeptide(L)'
;MTDTPQITAKTLGTPSGGLFDNPWPPDFPAAGQRVAIFAYEVTRVDGTDQDDIRTYHVGPAETAARGPIGSSRDEPQGITVAWRGCGTGTVTSVSAPLGRERTCEVAPDETDLL
;
A
#
# COMPACT_ATOMS: atom_id res chain seq x y z
N MET A 1 -13.85 -13.01 -20.04
CA MET A 1 -13.78 -11.80 -19.20
C MET A 1 -12.55 -12.00 -18.34
N THR A 2 -11.48 -11.27 -18.62
CA THR A 2 -10.29 -11.28 -17.77
C THR A 2 -10.68 -10.57 -16.49
N ASP A 3 -10.66 -11.29 -15.37
CA ASP A 3 -10.82 -10.71 -14.04
C ASP A 3 -9.66 -9.72 -13.86
N THR A 4 -9.95 -8.42 -13.84
CA THR A 4 -8.90 -7.43 -13.58
C THR A 4 -8.53 -7.59 -12.12
N PRO A 5 -7.27 -7.92 -11.79
CA PRO A 5 -6.88 -8.10 -10.41
C PRO A 5 -7.20 -6.85 -9.58
N GLN A 6 -7.81 -7.05 -8.43
CA GLN A 6 -8.16 -5.97 -7.51
C GLN A 6 -7.42 -6.18 -6.19
N ILE A 7 -6.86 -5.10 -5.66
CA ILE A 7 -6.22 -5.10 -4.34
C ILE A 7 -7.01 -4.23 -3.37
N THR A 8 -7.13 -4.71 -2.14
CA THR A 8 -7.56 -3.88 -1.01
C THR A 8 -6.33 -3.17 -0.45
N ALA A 9 -6.36 -1.84 -0.48
CA ALA A 9 -5.27 -1.01 0.01
C ALA A 9 -5.73 0.00 1.07
N LYS A 10 -4.86 0.26 2.03
CA LYS A 10 -5.01 1.27 3.07
C LYS A 10 -4.76 2.66 2.50
N THR A 11 -5.48 3.65 3.02
CA THR A 11 -5.28 5.06 2.63
C THR A 11 -4.26 5.77 3.50
N LEU A 12 -3.97 5.23 4.69
CA LEU A 12 -2.86 5.67 5.53
C LEU A 12 -1.62 4.85 5.22
N GLY A 13 -0.45 5.44 5.45
CA GLY A 13 0.84 4.80 5.28
C GLY A 13 1.57 5.27 4.03
N THR A 14 2.75 5.85 4.22
CA THR A 14 3.64 6.23 3.10
C THR A 14 5.06 5.78 3.34
N PRO A 15 5.85 5.53 2.28
CA PRO A 15 7.27 5.25 2.43
C PRO A 15 8.06 6.37 3.12
N SER A 16 7.66 7.64 2.94
CA SER A 16 8.34 8.80 3.53
C SER A 16 7.89 9.14 4.95
N GLY A 17 6.63 8.88 5.29
CA GLY A 17 6.01 9.27 6.57
C GLY A 17 5.74 8.10 7.52
N GLY A 18 5.87 6.85 7.06
CA GLY A 18 5.58 5.64 7.83
C GLY A 18 4.09 5.25 7.81
N LEU A 19 3.74 4.19 8.54
CA LEU A 19 2.43 3.50 8.48
C LEU A 19 1.20 4.34 8.88
N PHE A 20 1.39 5.39 9.65
CA PHE A 20 0.30 6.22 10.20
C PHE A 20 0.17 7.58 9.52
N ASP A 21 1.06 7.87 8.56
CA ASP A 21 1.02 9.11 7.80
C ASP A 21 -0.21 9.12 6.87
N ASN A 22 -0.88 10.27 6.80
CA ASN A 22 -1.99 10.47 5.87
C ASN A 22 -1.54 11.40 4.75
N PRO A 23 -1.27 10.89 3.53
CA PRO A 23 -0.82 11.74 2.43
C PRO A 23 -1.97 12.50 1.75
N TRP A 24 -3.21 12.24 2.15
CA TRP A 24 -4.38 12.70 1.45
C TRP A 24 -4.97 13.98 2.06
N PRO A 25 -5.44 14.91 1.22
CA PRO A 25 -6.42 15.88 1.65
C PRO A 25 -7.71 15.18 2.13
N PRO A 26 -8.58 15.89 2.87
CA PRO A 26 -9.88 15.36 3.28
C PRO A 26 -10.68 14.78 2.10
N ASP A 27 -11.35 13.67 2.32
CA ASP A 27 -12.17 12.95 1.34
C ASP A 27 -11.42 12.26 0.17
N PHE A 28 -10.09 12.31 0.12
CA PHE A 28 -9.28 11.57 -0.85
C PHE A 28 -8.73 10.24 -0.28
N PRO A 29 -8.42 9.25 -1.14
CA PRO A 29 -8.72 9.20 -2.58
C PRO A 29 -10.18 8.83 -2.86
N ALA A 30 -10.73 9.31 -3.98
CA ALA A 30 -12.09 9.00 -4.42
C ALA A 30 -12.12 7.86 -5.45
N ALA A 31 -13.29 7.25 -5.66
CA ALA A 31 -13.48 6.29 -6.74
C ALA A 31 -13.22 6.92 -8.12
N GLY A 32 -12.59 6.18 -9.03
CA GLY A 32 -12.14 6.64 -10.33
C GLY A 32 -10.81 7.40 -10.32
N GLN A 33 -10.25 7.67 -9.14
CA GLN A 33 -8.99 8.39 -9.03
C GLN A 33 -7.79 7.48 -9.28
N ARG A 34 -6.81 7.99 -10.02
CA ARG A 34 -5.51 7.36 -10.16
C ARG A 34 -4.67 7.57 -8.90
N VAL A 35 -4.02 6.52 -8.43
CA VAL A 35 -3.24 6.50 -7.19
C VAL A 35 -1.91 5.77 -7.40
N ALA A 36 -0.91 6.13 -6.60
CA ALA A 36 0.30 5.33 -6.45
C ALA A 36 0.01 4.17 -5.50
N ILE A 37 0.62 3.01 -5.78
CA ILE A 37 0.48 1.80 -4.97
C ILE A 37 1.84 1.49 -4.32
N PHE A 38 1.82 1.22 -3.03
CA PHE A 38 2.98 0.80 -2.26
C PHE A 38 2.67 -0.49 -1.50
N ALA A 39 3.64 -1.39 -1.44
CA ALA A 39 3.61 -2.54 -0.54
C ALA A 39 4.50 -2.23 0.67
N TYR A 40 3.95 -2.50 1.86
CA TYR A 40 4.71 -2.58 3.10
C TYR A 40 4.90 -4.05 3.42
N GLU A 41 6.14 -4.50 3.34
CA GLU A 41 6.53 -5.90 3.42
C GLU A 41 7.21 -6.14 4.77
N VAL A 42 6.78 -7.16 5.52
CA VAL A 42 7.55 -7.72 6.63
C VAL A 42 8.48 -8.77 6.03
N THR A 43 9.75 -8.41 5.94
CA THR A 43 10.82 -9.20 5.29
C THR A 43 11.53 -10.16 6.24
N ARG A 44 11.34 -9.98 7.56
CA ARG A 44 11.85 -10.89 8.59
C ARG A 44 11.02 -10.75 9.86
N VAL A 45 10.84 -11.86 10.57
CA VAL A 45 10.34 -11.91 11.94
C VAL A 45 11.29 -12.78 12.75
N ASP A 46 11.77 -12.28 13.88
CA ASP A 46 12.72 -13.00 14.73
C ASP A 46 12.12 -14.33 15.21
N GLY A 47 12.88 -15.42 15.02
CA GLY A 47 12.48 -16.76 15.46
C GLY A 47 11.47 -17.48 14.57
N THR A 48 11.14 -16.95 13.40
CA THR A 48 10.26 -17.61 12.42
C THR A 48 10.75 -17.45 10.98
N ASP A 49 10.67 -18.52 10.19
CA ASP A 49 10.97 -18.52 8.74
C ASP A 49 9.76 -18.10 7.89
N GLN A 50 8.85 -17.29 8.46
CA GLN A 50 7.61 -16.95 7.78
C GLN A 50 7.81 -15.72 6.89
N ASP A 51 8.04 -16.01 5.62
CA ASP A 51 8.21 -15.02 4.57
C ASP A 51 6.84 -14.68 3.94
N ASP A 52 6.58 -13.39 3.71
CA ASP A 52 5.44 -12.84 2.98
C ASP A 52 4.21 -12.40 3.81
N ILE A 53 4.42 -11.48 4.75
CA ILE A 53 3.35 -10.61 5.26
C ILE A 53 3.47 -9.26 4.53
N ARG A 54 2.49 -8.94 3.68
CA ARG A 54 2.44 -7.66 2.95
C ARG A 54 1.10 -6.96 3.12
N THR A 55 1.14 -5.64 3.29
CA THR A 55 -0.03 -4.77 3.22
C THR A 55 0.14 -3.76 2.10
N TYR A 56 -0.95 -3.45 1.41
CA TYR A 56 -0.94 -2.43 0.36
C TYR A 56 -1.43 -1.10 0.89
N HIS A 57 -0.80 -0.03 0.42
CA HIS A 57 -1.06 1.35 0.77
C HIS A 57 -1.14 2.19 -0.50
N VAL A 58 -1.98 3.22 -0.49
CA VAL A 58 -2.09 4.16 -1.61
C VAL A 58 -1.67 5.55 -1.22
N GLY A 59 -0.99 6.23 -2.15
CA GLY A 59 -0.65 7.64 -2.07
C GLY A 59 -0.97 8.40 -3.36
N PRO A 60 -0.75 9.72 -3.38
CA PRO A 60 -0.95 10.56 -4.56
C PRO A 60 -0.21 9.99 -5.77
N ALA A 61 -0.83 9.98 -6.96
CA ALA A 61 -0.29 9.30 -8.14
C ALA A 61 1.10 9.81 -8.56
N GLU A 62 1.40 11.07 -8.28
CA GLU A 62 2.70 11.70 -8.49
C GLU A 62 3.84 11.09 -7.66
N THR A 63 3.51 10.34 -6.60
CA THR A 63 4.48 9.65 -5.74
C THR A 63 4.82 8.23 -6.23
N ALA A 64 4.26 7.80 -7.37
CA ALA A 64 4.44 6.46 -7.89
C ALA A 64 5.92 6.11 -8.13
N ALA A 65 6.31 4.93 -7.67
CA ALA A 65 7.64 4.37 -7.83
C ALA A 65 7.54 2.87 -8.13
N ARG A 66 8.64 2.28 -8.60
CA ARG A 66 8.76 0.84 -8.86
C ARG A 66 9.98 0.26 -8.15
N GLY A 67 9.80 -0.92 -7.56
CA GLY A 67 10.88 -1.64 -6.87
C GLY A 67 11.11 -1.15 -5.44
N PRO A 68 12.23 -1.55 -4.80
CA PRO A 68 12.51 -1.19 -3.41
C PRO A 68 12.54 0.33 -3.19
N ILE A 69 11.90 0.79 -2.12
CA ILE A 69 11.89 2.19 -1.70
C ILE A 69 12.64 2.30 -0.37
N GLY A 70 13.80 2.96 -0.40
CA GLY A 70 14.67 3.10 0.76
C GLY A 70 15.32 1.78 1.18
N SER A 71 15.79 1.73 2.42
CA SER A 71 16.39 0.55 3.04
C SER A 71 15.37 -0.17 3.92
N SER A 72 15.58 -1.47 4.14
CA SER A 72 14.86 -2.19 5.19
C SER A 72 15.14 -1.58 6.56
N ARG A 73 14.15 -1.64 7.46
CA ARG A 73 14.21 -1.09 8.81
C ARG A 73 13.83 -2.15 9.82
N ASP A 74 14.62 -2.25 10.88
CA ASP A 74 14.28 -3.09 12.04
C ASP A 74 13.34 -2.31 12.97
N GLU A 75 12.23 -2.94 13.34
CA GLU A 75 11.29 -2.43 14.31
C GLU A 75 11.51 -3.07 15.69
N PRO A 76 11.22 -2.35 16.80
CA PRO A 76 11.49 -2.82 18.16
C PRO A 76 10.86 -4.17 18.54
N GLN A 77 9.85 -4.63 17.78
CA GLN A 77 9.13 -5.88 17.99
C GLN A 77 9.84 -7.10 17.37
N GLY A 78 11.09 -6.96 16.90
CA GLY A 78 11.86 -8.05 16.31
C GLY A 78 11.37 -8.39 14.90
N ILE A 79 10.95 -7.38 14.14
CA ILE A 79 10.56 -7.53 12.72
C ILE A 79 11.39 -6.60 11.85
N THR A 80 11.74 -7.03 10.65
CA THR A 80 12.36 -6.18 9.63
C THR A 80 11.35 -5.89 8.54
N VAL A 81 11.16 -4.61 8.25
CA VAL A 81 10.16 -4.13 7.29
C VAL A 81 10.81 -3.40 6.13
N ALA A 82 10.18 -3.43 4.96
CA ALA A 82 10.61 -2.71 3.77
C ALA A 82 9.40 -2.13 3.02
N TRP A 83 9.63 -1.02 2.32
CA TRP A 83 8.66 -0.46 1.39
C TRP A 83 9.03 -0.81 -0.04
N ARG A 84 8.03 -1.10 -0.86
CA ARG A 84 8.19 -1.35 -2.30
C ARG A 84 7.16 -0.55 -3.09
N GLY A 85 7.63 0.08 -4.16
CA GLY A 85 6.79 0.74 -5.14
C GLY A 85 6.20 -0.26 -6.12
N CYS A 86 4.89 -0.19 -6.29
CA CYS A 86 4.10 -1.04 -7.17
C CYS A 86 3.60 -0.25 -8.41
N GLY A 87 4.03 0.99 -8.63
CA GLY A 87 3.52 1.82 -9.73
C GLY A 87 2.15 2.43 -9.41
N THR A 88 1.23 2.40 -10.37
CA THR A 88 -0.08 3.08 -10.27
C THR A 88 -1.25 2.14 -10.47
N GLY A 89 -2.42 2.59 -10.02
CA GLY A 89 -3.71 1.98 -10.32
C GLY A 89 -4.85 2.97 -10.21
N THR A 90 -6.06 2.50 -10.48
CA THR A 90 -7.29 3.28 -10.38
C THR A 90 -8.16 2.75 -9.26
N VAL A 91 -8.61 3.63 -8.37
CA VAL A 91 -9.53 3.26 -7.28
C VAL A 91 -10.88 2.87 -7.86
N THR A 92 -11.33 1.64 -7.61
CA THR A 92 -12.63 1.15 -8.05
C THR A 92 -13.72 1.43 -7.02
N SER A 93 -13.39 1.36 -5.74
CA SER A 93 -14.31 1.71 -4.65
C SER A 93 -13.58 2.15 -3.38
N VAL A 94 -14.30 2.84 -2.49
CA VAL A 94 -13.78 3.34 -1.21
C VAL A 94 -14.69 2.86 -0.10
N SER A 95 -14.10 2.37 0.99
CA SER A 95 -14.79 1.97 2.21
C SER A 95 -14.30 2.81 3.38
N ALA A 96 -15.22 3.52 4.04
CA ALA A 96 -14.92 4.37 5.20
C ALA A 96 -15.91 4.09 6.35
N PRO A 97 -15.77 2.94 7.06
CA PRO A 97 -16.64 2.62 8.17
C PRO A 97 -16.36 3.57 9.36
N LEU A 98 -17.41 3.95 10.09
CA LEU A 98 -17.28 4.72 11.33
C LEU A 98 -16.33 4.00 12.32
N GLY A 99 -15.30 4.71 12.77
CA GLY A 99 -14.33 4.19 13.74
C GLY A 99 -13.32 3.17 13.21
N ARG A 100 -13.23 3.00 11.88
CA ARG A 100 -12.22 2.13 11.24
C ARG A 100 -11.36 2.92 10.26
N GLU A 101 -10.19 2.37 9.97
CA GLU A 101 -9.33 2.89 8.91
C GLU A 101 -10.04 2.83 7.56
N ARG A 102 -9.90 3.90 6.77
CA ARG A 102 -10.41 3.98 5.41
C ARG A 102 -9.56 3.12 4.47
N THR A 103 -10.20 2.26 3.70
CA THR A 103 -9.58 1.43 2.67
C THR A 103 -10.16 1.73 1.30
N CYS A 104 -9.44 1.31 0.27
CA CYS A 104 -9.88 1.40 -1.11
C CYS A 104 -9.61 0.09 -1.83
N GLU A 105 -10.46 -0.20 -2.79
CA GLU A 105 -10.23 -1.22 -3.78
C GLU A 105 -9.57 -0.56 -4.99
N VAL A 106 -8.48 -1.13 -5.48
CA VAL A 106 -7.69 -0.57 -6.57
C VAL A 106 -7.51 -1.61 -7.65
N ALA A 107 -7.81 -1.25 -8.88
CA ALA A 107 -7.40 -2.00 -10.07
C ALA A 107 -6.02 -1.47 -10.50
N PRO A 108 -4.94 -2.24 -10.34
CA PRO A 108 -3.62 -1.80 -10.75
C PRO A 108 -3.54 -1.67 -12.28
N ASP A 109 -2.77 -0.68 -12.77
CA ASP A 109 -2.61 -0.47 -14.22
C ASP A 109 -1.79 -1.59 -14.87
N GLU A 110 -0.98 -2.29 -14.07
CA GLU A 110 -0.14 -3.42 -14.49
C GLU A 110 -0.43 -4.66 -13.65
N THR A 111 -0.47 -5.82 -14.30
CA THR A 111 -0.87 -7.10 -13.70
C THR A 111 0.27 -7.80 -12.95
N ASP A 112 1.52 -7.40 -13.18
CA ASP A 112 2.73 -8.00 -12.58
C ASP A 112 2.92 -7.66 -11.08
N LEU A 113 1.90 -7.06 -10.45
CA LEU A 113 1.93 -6.54 -9.08
C LEU A 113 1.42 -7.52 -8.03
N LEU A 114 0.76 -8.61 -8.45
CA LEU A 114 0.24 -9.66 -7.59
C LEU A 114 1.18 -10.87 -7.52
#